data_AF-A0A8H8CVY2-F1
#
_entry.id   AF-A0A8H8CVY2-F1
#
_cell.length_a   1.000
_cell.length_b   1.000
_cell.length_c   1.000
_cell.angle_alpha   90.00
_cell.angle_beta   90.00
_cell.angle_gamma   90.00
#
_symmetry.space_group_name_H-M   'P 1'
#
loop_
_entity.id
_entity.type
_entity.pdbx_description
1 polymer ?
#
loop_
_entity_poly.entity_id
_entity_poly.type
_entity_poly.pdbx_seq_one_letter_code
_entity_poly.pdbx_strand_id
1 'polypeptide(L)'
;MEQIEGIHLSDILKKPTANREEKEIPNPDVHDTTLNIVYRQIADFTLQLYNLDFTHIGAISEVVEGANTWAVTGRPLTHNMNELATSTGYPINRFPTERFSSANEYFKSLADKHLVHLHTQRNLTSDPKDARRRYIARHLFQQLAARNCINENGPFKFFCDDLRPANILVNSETLQITAVLELEFTNAMPTQFAYDPPWWLLLVGPDTWLERGYTMEDFVAQYTPRLKQFLYALEQIEAEKCRKKSNVQRISKLMRNSWTSGESWFNFAARKSLDVDAIFYHQLHMIYYGGKANVDLLDDKVREGLESFVRMKMEQKAA
;
A
#
# COMPACT_ATOMS: atom_id res chain seq x y z
N MET A 1 20.71 21.43 11.12
CA MET A 1 20.47 20.14 10.42
C MET A 1 21.83 19.59 10.05
N GLU A 2 22.18 18.42 10.56
CA GLU A 2 23.36 17.68 10.06
C GLU A 2 23.11 17.30 8.60
N GLN A 3 24.11 17.54 7.75
CA GLN A 3 24.06 17.10 6.37
C GLN A 3 24.33 15.60 6.34
N ILE A 4 23.34 14.81 5.94
CA ILE A 4 23.51 13.38 5.71
C ILE A 4 24.05 13.19 4.30
N GLU A 5 25.20 12.54 4.18
CA GLU A 5 25.83 12.25 2.90
C GLU A 5 25.12 11.09 2.18
N GLY A 6 24.86 11.25 0.88
CA GLY A 6 24.34 10.20 0.02
C GLY A 6 23.59 10.75 -1.20
N ILE A 7 23.33 9.88 -2.16
CA ILE A 7 22.44 10.14 -3.31
C ILE A 7 21.17 9.30 -3.17
N HIS A 8 20.05 9.77 -3.74
CA HIS A 8 18.82 9.00 -3.70
C HIS A 8 18.97 7.68 -4.44
N LEU A 9 18.51 6.59 -3.83
CA LEU A 9 18.54 5.27 -4.45
C LEU A 9 17.72 5.25 -5.75
N SER A 10 16.62 6.00 -5.83
CA SER A 10 15.85 6.15 -7.07
C SER A 10 16.68 6.68 -8.23
N ASP A 11 17.67 7.56 -8.00
CA ASP A 11 18.54 8.09 -9.04
C ASP A 11 19.47 7.03 -9.64
N ILE A 12 19.81 6.00 -8.87
CA ILE A 12 20.60 4.85 -9.34
C ILE A 12 19.73 3.87 -10.13
N LEU A 13 18.48 3.69 -9.68
CA LEU A 13 17.59 2.66 -10.21
C LEU A 13 16.77 3.12 -11.43
N LYS A 14 16.54 4.42 -11.60
CA LYS A 14 15.78 4.97 -12.73
C LYS A 14 16.65 5.09 -13.97
N LYS A 15 16.02 5.05 -15.15
CA LYS A 15 16.73 5.30 -16.40
C LYS A 15 17.26 6.75 -16.39
N PRO A 16 18.51 7.01 -16.78
CA PRO A 16 18.97 8.39 -16.96
C PRO A 16 18.13 9.08 -18.02
N THR A 17 17.50 10.20 -17.66
CA THR A 17 16.71 11.03 -18.57
C THR A 17 17.31 12.42 -18.62
N ALA A 18 17.34 13.04 -19.82
CA ALA A 18 17.75 14.44 -19.96
C ALA A 18 16.67 15.41 -19.46
N ASN A 19 15.42 14.94 -19.41
CA ASN A 19 14.27 15.69 -18.92
C ASN A 19 13.81 15.14 -17.56
N ARG A 20 13.82 15.99 -16.53
CA ARG A 20 13.32 15.65 -15.18
C ARG A 20 11.81 15.40 -15.13
N GLU A 21 11.08 15.82 -16.16
CA GLU A 21 9.63 15.58 -16.31
C GLU A 21 9.30 14.23 -16.96
N GLU A 22 10.31 13.47 -17.44
CA GLU A 22 10.07 12.13 -17.95
C GLU A 22 9.61 11.18 -16.83
N LYS A 23 8.61 10.36 -17.15
CA LYS A 23 8.03 9.36 -16.26
C LYS A 23 9.14 8.51 -15.61
N GLU A 24 9.08 8.31 -14.29
CA GLU A 24 9.97 7.36 -13.60
C GLU A 24 9.81 5.96 -14.21
N ILE A 25 10.76 5.56 -15.06
CA ILE A 25 10.78 4.24 -15.70
C ILE A 25 11.96 3.47 -15.07
N PRO A 26 11.74 2.26 -14.52
CA PRO A 26 12.81 1.38 -14.10
C PRO A 26 13.85 1.27 -15.20
N ASN A 27 15.11 1.46 -14.87
CA ASN A 27 16.16 1.20 -15.83
C ASN A 27 16.24 -0.32 -16.06
N PRO A 28 15.89 -0.83 -17.26
CA PRO A 28 15.98 -2.26 -17.53
C PRO A 28 17.44 -2.75 -17.51
N ASP A 29 18.39 -1.84 -17.66
CA ASP A 29 19.82 -2.11 -17.72
C ASP A 29 20.50 -2.03 -16.35
N VAL A 30 19.76 -1.83 -15.25
CA VAL A 30 20.34 -1.93 -13.91
C VAL A 30 20.84 -3.36 -13.69
N HIS A 31 22.14 -3.47 -13.44
CA HIS A 31 22.80 -4.74 -13.25
C HIS A 31 22.23 -5.47 -12.03
N ASP A 32 21.96 -6.78 -12.15
CA ASP A 32 21.39 -7.56 -11.05
C ASP A 32 22.24 -7.52 -9.78
N THR A 33 23.56 -7.38 -9.91
CA THR A 33 24.47 -7.16 -8.76
C THR A 33 24.13 -5.90 -7.97
N THR A 34 23.76 -4.81 -8.63
CA THR A 34 23.37 -3.55 -7.97
C THR A 34 22.09 -3.77 -7.15
N LEU A 35 21.07 -4.38 -7.76
CA LEU A 35 19.83 -4.71 -7.08
C LEU A 35 20.05 -5.69 -5.93
N ASN A 36 20.92 -6.68 -6.08
CA ASN A 36 21.23 -7.63 -5.01
C ASN A 36 21.84 -6.95 -3.78
N ILE A 37 22.77 -5.99 -3.97
CA ILE A 37 23.38 -5.24 -2.87
C ILE A 37 22.32 -4.42 -2.12
N VAL A 38 21.46 -3.72 -2.86
CA VAL A 38 20.42 -2.84 -2.31
C VAL A 38 19.31 -3.65 -1.65
N TYR A 39 18.76 -4.64 -2.33
CA TYR A 39 17.65 -5.46 -1.82
C TYR A 39 18.05 -6.24 -0.57
N ARG A 40 19.31 -6.66 -0.45
CA ARG A 40 19.79 -7.33 0.76
C ARG A 40 19.75 -6.41 1.99
N GLN A 41 20.11 -5.13 1.84
CA GLN A 41 20.04 -4.15 2.93
C GLN A 41 18.59 -3.78 3.25
N ILE A 42 17.75 -3.57 2.24
CA ILE A 42 16.33 -3.25 2.43
C ILE A 42 15.60 -4.44 3.06
N ALA A 43 15.86 -5.66 2.62
CA ALA A 43 15.30 -6.87 3.23
C ALA A 43 15.73 -7.01 4.69
N ASP A 44 16.95 -6.58 5.02
CA ASP A 44 17.39 -6.53 6.41
C ASP A 44 16.62 -5.52 7.26
N PHE A 45 16.36 -4.32 6.73
CA PHE A 45 15.48 -3.36 7.39
C PHE A 45 14.05 -3.87 7.49
N THR A 46 13.49 -4.48 6.44
CA THR A 46 12.16 -5.10 6.47
C THR A 46 12.05 -6.13 7.59
N LEU A 47 13.04 -7.02 7.75
CA LEU A 47 13.05 -8.00 8.83
C LEU A 47 13.13 -7.33 10.22
N GLN A 48 13.96 -6.30 10.38
CA GLN A 48 14.06 -5.55 11.64
C GLN A 48 12.74 -4.86 12.00
N LEU A 49 12.14 -4.13 11.06
CA LEU A 49 10.88 -3.42 11.25
C LEU A 49 9.71 -4.37 11.53
N TYR A 50 9.66 -5.53 10.84
CA TYR A 50 8.64 -6.54 11.10
C TYR A 50 8.72 -7.14 12.51
N ASN A 51 9.88 -7.13 13.16
CA ASN A 51 10.03 -7.60 14.53
C ASN A 51 9.57 -6.58 15.58
N LEU A 52 9.13 -5.38 15.17
CA LEU A 52 8.54 -4.39 16.06
C LEU A 52 7.04 -4.67 16.22
N ASP A 53 6.65 -5.11 17.43
CA ASP A 53 5.28 -5.45 17.79
C ASP A 53 4.59 -4.31 18.54
N PHE A 54 3.34 -4.05 18.17
CA PHE A 54 2.46 -3.08 18.82
C PHE A 54 1.13 -3.70 19.20
N THR A 55 0.49 -3.15 20.23
CA THR A 55 -0.79 -3.62 20.78
C THR A 55 -2.01 -2.99 20.11
N HIS A 56 -1.83 -1.90 19.35
CA HIS A 56 -2.90 -1.18 18.65
C HIS A 56 -2.44 -0.74 17.26
N ILE A 57 -3.39 -0.32 16.42
CA ILE A 57 -3.13 0.33 15.13
C ILE A 57 -3.28 1.85 15.31
N GLY A 58 -2.28 2.61 14.88
CA GLY A 58 -2.26 4.06 15.04
C GLY A 58 -0.87 4.68 14.99
N ALA A 59 -0.82 5.99 15.26
CA ALA A 59 0.42 6.76 15.29
C ALA A 59 1.31 6.31 16.46
N ILE A 60 2.60 6.12 16.16
CA ILE A 60 3.62 5.71 17.12
C ILE A 60 4.26 6.97 17.71
N SER A 61 4.42 7.02 19.03
CA SER A 61 5.13 8.11 19.71
C SER A 61 5.91 7.58 20.90
N GLU A 62 6.93 8.33 21.29
CA GLU A 62 7.64 8.07 22.54
C GLU A 62 6.70 8.38 23.72
N VAL A 63 6.52 7.40 24.61
CA VAL A 63 5.59 7.49 25.76
C VAL A 63 6.16 8.39 26.85
N VAL A 64 7.48 8.33 27.04
CA VAL A 64 8.22 9.11 28.02
C VAL A 64 9.46 9.65 27.31
N GLU A 65 9.55 10.99 27.23
CA GLU A 65 10.64 11.68 26.52
C GLU A 65 12.02 11.21 27.01
N GLY A 66 12.84 10.74 26.07
CA GLY A 66 14.20 10.26 26.34
C GLY A 66 14.30 8.87 26.97
N ALA A 67 13.19 8.18 27.22
CA ALA A 67 13.18 6.82 27.76
C ALA A 67 13.30 5.73 26.67
N ASN A 68 13.28 6.11 25.38
CA ASN A 68 13.29 5.22 24.22
C ASN A 68 12.19 4.14 24.29
N THR A 69 11.05 4.50 24.85
CA THR A 69 9.89 3.62 25.00
C THR A 69 8.79 4.12 24.09
N TRP A 70 8.45 3.33 23.07
CA TRP A 70 7.53 3.72 22.01
C TRP A 70 6.23 2.93 22.09
N ALA A 71 5.10 3.60 21.91
CA ALA A 71 3.79 2.97 21.86
C ALA A 71 2.86 3.70 20.89
N VAL A 72 1.71 3.10 20.63
CA VAL A 72 0.65 3.71 19.82
C VAL A 72 -0.19 4.61 20.72
N THR A 73 -0.06 5.92 20.53
CA THR A 73 -0.66 6.94 21.40
C THR A 73 -1.83 7.67 20.75
N GLY A 74 -1.98 7.59 19.42
CA GLY A 74 -3.00 8.32 18.68
C GLY A 74 -3.56 7.57 17.48
N ARG A 75 -4.54 8.20 16.81
CA ARG A 75 -5.13 7.70 15.56
C ARG A 75 -4.07 7.47 14.48
N PRO A 76 -4.34 6.63 13.48
CA PRO A 76 -3.50 6.55 12.30
C PRO A 76 -3.40 7.89 11.57
N LEU A 77 -2.20 8.24 11.11
CA LEU A 77 -1.93 9.38 10.23
C LEU A 77 -1.26 8.86 8.96
N THR A 78 -2.03 8.65 7.89
CA THR A 78 -1.54 7.97 6.67
C THR A 78 -1.46 8.89 5.47
N HIS A 79 -0.58 8.57 4.53
CA HIS A 79 -0.48 9.28 3.24
C HIS A 79 -1.84 9.34 2.52
N ASN A 80 -2.59 8.23 2.48
CA ASN A 80 -3.93 8.20 1.89
C ASN A 80 -4.93 9.16 2.57
N MET A 81 -4.82 9.36 3.90
CA MET A 81 -5.62 10.39 4.58
C MET A 81 -5.21 11.80 4.17
N ASN A 82 -3.90 12.04 4.03
CA ASN A 82 -3.37 13.31 3.54
C ASN A 82 -3.88 13.59 2.11
N GLU A 83 -3.75 12.64 1.18
CA GLU A 83 -4.23 12.77 -0.21
C GLU A 83 -5.74 13.07 -0.27
N LEU A 84 -6.54 12.37 0.52
CA LEU A 84 -7.97 12.63 0.59
C LEU A 84 -8.28 14.04 1.11
N ALA A 85 -7.55 14.51 2.12
CA ALA A 85 -7.77 15.81 2.74
C ALA A 85 -7.34 16.97 1.83
N THR A 86 -6.26 16.81 1.07
CA THR A 86 -5.63 17.90 0.32
C THR A 86 -6.04 17.94 -1.15
N SER A 87 -6.36 16.79 -1.74
CA SER A 87 -6.59 16.65 -3.19
C SER A 87 -8.02 16.25 -3.56
N THR A 88 -8.92 16.10 -2.58
CA THR A 88 -10.31 15.66 -2.83
C THR A 88 -11.34 16.44 -2.00
N GLY A 89 -12.62 16.15 -2.21
CA GLY A 89 -13.72 16.67 -1.38
C GLY A 89 -13.99 15.83 -0.13
N TYR A 90 -12.99 15.15 0.43
CA TYR A 90 -13.20 14.28 1.60
C TYR A 90 -13.43 15.10 2.87
N PRO A 91 -14.53 14.89 3.62
CA PRO A 91 -14.80 15.59 4.86
C PRO A 91 -13.86 15.14 5.98
N ILE A 92 -12.94 16.03 6.40
CA ILE A 92 -11.89 15.71 7.39
C ILE A 92 -12.42 15.23 8.75
N ASN A 93 -13.63 15.64 9.14
CA ASN A 93 -14.30 15.21 10.36
C ASN A 93 -14.80 13.75 10.30
N ARG A 94 -14.70 13.09 9.15
CA ARG A 94 -14.99 11.66 8.96
C ARG A 94 -13.75 10.77 9.06
N PHE A 95 -12.57 11.34 9.30
CA PHE A 95 -11.40 10.54 9.64
C PHE A 95 -11.52 9.95 11.05
N PRO A 96 -10.87 8.80 11.32
CA PRO A 96 -10.79 8.25 12.67
C PRO A 96 -10.22 9.28 13.64
N THR A 97 -10.73 9.33 14.86
CA THR A 97 -10.20 10.20 15.93
C THR A 97 -9.34 9.42 16.93
N GLU A 98 -9.53 8.11 16.98
CA GLU A 98 -8.89 7.19 17.93
C GLU A 98 -8.01 6.15 17.23
N ARG A 99 -7.17 5.47 18.03
CA ARG A 99 -6.46 4.24 17.64
C ARG A 99 -7.42 3.06 17.53
N PHE A 100 -7.04 2.03 16.79
CA PHE A 100 -7.85 0.82 16.63
C PHE A 100 -7.30 -0.34 17.47
N SER A 101 -8.20 -1.12 18.07
CA SER A 101 -7.88 -2.35 18.82
C SER A 101 -7.81 -3.60 17.97
N SER A 102 -8.41 -3.59 16.78
CA SER A 102 -8.43 -4.74 15.88
C SER A 102 -8.14 -4.37 14.43
N ALA A 103 -7.55 -5.30 13.68
CA ALA A 103 -7.35 -5.16 12.24
C ALA A 103 -8.69 -5.08 11.49
N ASN A 104 -9.73 -5.78 11.96
CA ASN A 104 -11.05 -5.81 11.35
C ASN A 104 -11.73 -4.42 11.41
N GLU A 105 -11.70 -3.76 12.58
CA GLU A 105 -12.20 -2.39 12.72
C GLU A 105 -11.45 -1.43 11.79
N TYR A 106 -10.13 -1.60 11.66
CA TYR A 106 -9.33 -0.76 10.78
C TYR A 106 -9.66 -0.99 9.29
N PHE A 107 -9.78 -2.24 8.83
CA PHE A 107 -10.18 -2.54 7.44
C PHE A 107 -11.60 -2.06 7.12
N LYS A 108 -12.54 -2.20 8.06
CA LYS A 108 -13.88 -1.61 7.93
C LYS A 108 -13.80 -0.09 7.77
N SER A 109 -12.99 0.58 8.59
CA SER A 109 -12.76 2.03 8.48
C SER A 109 -12.16 2.43 7.12
N LEU A 110 -11.25 1.63 6.54
CA LEU A 110 -10.73 1.86 5.20
C LEU A 110 -11.83 1.70 4.12
N ALA A 111 -12.66 0.67 4.21
CA ALA A 111 -13.76 0.48 3.27
C ALA A 111 -14.84 1.57 3.36
N ASP A 112 -15.19 1.99 4.58
CA ASP A 112 -16.13 3.09 4.81
C ASP A 112 -15.58 4.42 4.27
N LYS A 113 -14.28 4.65 4.41
CA LYS A 113 -13.59 5.79 3.81
C LYS A 113 -13.70 5.78 2.29
N HIS A 114 -13.53 4.63 1.63
CA HIS A 114 -13.74 4.52 0.18
C HIS A 114 -15.18 4.88 -0.22
N LEU A 115 -16.18 4.48 0.57
CA LEU A 115 -17.58 4.83 0.33
C LEU A 115 -17.87 6.31 0.60
N VAL A 116 -17.33 6.91 1.66
CA VAL A 116 -17.46 8.35 1.92
C VAL A 116 -16.86 9.14 0.75
N HIS A 117 -15.64 8.80 0.35
CA HIS A 117 -14.95 9.41 -0.78
C HIS A 117 -15.77 9.30 -2.09
N LEU A 118 -16.37 8.14 -2.35
CA LEU A 118 -17.25 7.91 -3.50
C LEU A 118 -18.40 8.93 -3.57
N HIS A 119 -19.00 9.24 -2.43
CA HIS A 119 -20.13 10.16 -2.36
C HIS A 119 -19.68 11.62 -2.39
N THR A 120 -18.61 11.97 -1.69
CA THR A 120 -18.25 13.38 -1.44
C THR A 120 -17.41 14.01 -2.54
N GLN A 121 -16.61 13.25 -3.30
CA GLN A 121 -15.87 13.82 -4.43
C GLN A 121 -16.80 14.02 -5.63
N ARG A 122 -17.09 15.28 -5.96
CA ARG A 122 -18.04 15.67 -7.02
C ARG A 122 -17.65 15.17 -8.42
N ASN A 123 -16.37 15.32 -8.77
CA ASN A 123 -15.83 15.01 -10.10
C ASN A 123 -15.22 13.60 -10.21
N LEU A 124 -15.56 12.69 -9.31
CA LEU A 124 -14.95 11.36 -9.25
C LEU A 124 -15.30 10.49 -10.48
N THR A 125 -16.47 10.72 -11.07
CA THR A 125 -17.02 9.88 -12.14
C THR A 125 -17.09 10.62 -13.46
N SER A 126 -16.73 9.96 -14.57
CA SER A 126 -16.80 10.57 -15.90
C SER A 126 -18.18 10.48 -16.55
N ASP A 127 -18.91 9.37 -16.39
CA ASP A 127 -20.19 9.12 -17.06
C ASP A 127 -21.07 8.14 -16.24
N PRO A 128 -22.34 7.88 -16.65
CA PRO A 128 -23.22 6.97 -15.91
C PRO A 128 -22.72 5.53 -15.79
N LYS A 129 -21.90 5.04 -16.74
CA LYS A 129 -21.31 3.70 -16.67
C LYS A 129 -20.17 3.68 -15.66
N ASP A 130 -19.30 4.69 -15.68
CA ASP A 130 -18.22 4.85 -14.70
C ASP A 130 -18.77 4.99 -13.27
N ALA A 131 -19.83 5.80 -13.10
CA ALA A 131 -20.51 5.93 -11.81
C ALA A 131 -21.03 4.58 -11.28
N ARG A 132 -21.71 3.78 -12.10
CA ARG A 132 -22.17 2.44 -11.70
C ARG A 132 -21.01 1.51 -11.38
N ARG A 133 -19.96 1.54 -12.21
CA ARG A 133 -18.75 0.74 -12.06
C ARG A 133 -18.09 0.98 -10.69
N ARG A 134 -17.83 2.25 -10.34
CA ARG A 134 -17.21 2.62 -9.06
C ARG A 134 -18.11 2.30 -7.85
N TYR A 135 -19.42 2.50 -7.99
CA TYR A 135 -20.38 2.15 -6.94
C TYR A 135 -20.34 0.66 -6.62
N ILE A 136 -20.43 -0.19 -7.66
CA ILE A 136 -20.36 -1.65 -7.51
C ILE A 136 -19.02 -2.05 -6.88
N ALA A 137 -17.89 -1.56 -7.41
CA ALA A 137 -16.56 -1.91 -6.91
C ALA A 137 -16.38 -1.61 -5.42
N ARG A 138 -16.72 -0.40 -4.97
CA ARG A 138 -16.47 0.00 -3.58
C ARG A 138 -17.41 -0.68 -2.58
N HIS A 139 -18.66 -0.93 -2.97
CA HIS A 139 -19.58 -1.70 -2.12
C HIS A 139 -19.19 -3.17 -2.03
N LEU A 140 -18.75 -3.79 -3.13
CA LEU A 140 -18.22 -5.15 -3.09
C LEU A 140 -16.90 -5.22 -2.34
N PHE A 141 -16.02 -4.23 -2.49
CA PHE A 141 -14.81 -4.12 -1.69
C PHE A 141 -15.10 -4.08 -0.18
N GLN A 142 -16.16 -3.38 0.25
CA GLN A 142 -16.57 -3.36 1.66
C GLN A 142 -16.91 -4.76 2.19
N GLN A 143 -17.50 -5.64 1.36
CA GLN A 143 -17.76 -7.04 1.74
C GLN A 143 -16.48 -7.87 1.92
N LEU A 144 -15.37 -7.45 1.29
CA LEU A 144 -14.07 -8.11 1.40
C LEU A 144 -13.31 -7.75 2.68
N ALA A 145 -13.63 -6.61 3.31
CA ALA A 145 -12.87 -6.05 4.43
C ALA A 145 -12.72 -7.02 5.61
N ALA A 146 -13.83 -7.61 6.07
CA ALA A 146 -13.80 -8.57 7.17
C ALA A 146 -13.25 -9.94 6.75
N ARG A 147 -13.47 -10.35 5.49
CA ARG A 147 -13.07 -11.67 4.96
C ARG A 147 -11.56 -11.81 4.78
N ASN A 148 -10.88 -10.71 4.50
CA ASN A 148 -9.44 -10.67 4.23
C ASN A 148 -8.63 -10.11 5.39
N CYS A 149 -9.26 -9.92 6.55
CA CYS A 149 -8.57 -9.53 7.77
C CYS A 149 -7.86 -10.74 8.39
N ILE A 150 -6.55 -10.64 8.60
CA ILE A 150 -5.73 -11.65 9.26
C ILE A 150 -5.25 -11.08 10.60
N ASN A 151 -5.07 -11.96 11.60
CA ASN A 151 -4.59 -11.60 12.94
C ASN A 151 -5.38 -10.43 13.55
N GLU A 152 -6.69 -10.63 13.75
CA GLU A 152 -7.64 -9.60 14.19
C GLU A 152 -7.14 -8.81 15.41
N ASN A 153 -6.53 -9.49 16.40
CA ASN A 153 -6.06 -8.91 17.66
C ASN A 153 -4.54 -8.62 17.69
N GLY A 154 -3.88 -8.63 16.54
CA GLY A 154 -2.44 -8.39 16.42
C GLY A 154 -1.55 -9.63 16.65
N PRO A 155 -0.23 -9.44 16.87
CA PRO A 155 0.43 -8.14 17.05
C PRO A 155 0.41 -7.29 15.77
N PHE A 156 0.27 -5.98 15.95
CA PHE A 156 0.36 -5.00 14.87
C PHE A 156 1.82 -4.64 14.62
N LYS A 157 2.13 -4.20 13.40
CA LYS A 157 3.51 -4.07 12.92
C LYS A 157 3.83 -2.64 12.52
N PHE A 158 5.09 -2.25 12.68
CA PHE A 158 5.60 -1.02 12.07
C PHE A 158 5.37 -1.05 10.56
N PHE A 159 4.75 -0.01 10.01
CA PHE A 159 4.53 0.11 8.58
C PHE A 159 4.62 1.57 8.15
N CYS A 160 5.37 1.80 7.08
CA CYS A 160 5.41 3.07 6.37
C CYS A 160 5.25 2.77 4.88
N ASP A 161 4.21 3.34 4.28
CA ASP A 161 3.84 3.07 2.90
C ASP A 161 4.83 3.68 1.89
N ASP A 162 5.57 4.70 2.32
CA ASP A 162 6.49 5.47 1.49
C ASP A 162 7.97 5.10 1.71
N LEU A 163 8.25 3.88 2.20
CA LEU A 163 9.61 3.32 2.27
C LEU A 163 10.10 2.90 0.88
N ARG A 164 10.13 3.85 -0.06
CA ARG A 164 10.50 3.68 -1.46
C ARG A 164 11.90 4.24 -1.75
N PRO A 165 12.53 3.87 -2.89
CA PRO A 165 13.88 4.31 -3.23
C PRO A 165 14.12 5.82 -3.25
N ALA A 166 13.07 6.62 -3.50
CA ALA A 166 13.17 8.08 -3.44
C ALA A 166 13.47 8.59 -2.02
N ASN A 167 13.13 7.82 -0.98
CA ASN A 167 13.32 8.20 0.42
C ASN A 167 14.50 7.45 1.07
N ILE A 168 15.37 6.85 0.26
CA ILE A 168 16.56 6.12 0.74
C ILE A 168 17.79 6.78 0.14
N LEU A 169 18.74 7.17 0.98
CA LEU A 169 20.06 7.64 0.56
C LEU A 169 21.06 6.50 0.59
N VAL A 170 21.93 6.46 -0.43
CA VAL A 170 23.03 5.52 -0.50
C VAL A 170 24.35 6.21 -0.83
N ASN A 171 25.44 5.62 -0.38
CA ASN A 171 26.77 5.96 -0.85
C ASN A 171 26.93 5.53 -2.33
N SER A 172 27.36 6.44 -3.20
CA SER A 172 27.40 6.23 -4.66
C SER A 172 28.40 5.17 -5.11
N GLU A 173 29.46 4.92 -4.34
CA GLU A 173 30.52 3.97 -4.69
C GLU A 173 30.22 2.56 -4.17
N THR A 174 29.70 2.46 -2.94
CA THR A 174 29.50 1.20 -2.23
C THR A 174 28.06 0.70 -2.23
N LEU A 175 27.10 1.57 -2.59
CA LEU A 175 25.66 1.34 -2.51
C LEU A 175 25.14 1.04 -1.10
N GLN A 176 25.94 1.33 -0.06
CA GLN A 176 25.50 1.21 1.33
C GLN A 176 24.45 2.27 1.64
N ILE A 177 23.35 1.88 2.24
CA ILE A 177 22.29 2.79 2.69
C ILE A 177 22.84 3.62 3.85
N THR A 178 22.86 4.95 3.66
CA THR A 178 23.35 5.91 4.65
C THR A 178 22.21 6.51 5.46
N ALA A 179 21.01 6.61 4.88
CA ALA A 179 19.81 7.03 5.60
C ALA A 179 18.51 6.57 4.94
N VAL A 180 17.46 6.51 5.76
CA VAL A 180 16.07 6.37 5.37
C VAL A 180 15.35 7.64 5.84
N LEU A 181 14.68 8.31 4.92
CA LEU A 181 14.02 9.60 5.09
C LEU A 181 12.50 9.44 5.09
N GLU A 182 11.78 10.56 5.26
CA GLU A 182 10.33 10.67 5.04
C GLU A 182 9.49 9.62 5.79
N LEU A 183 9.74 9.49 7.10
CA LEU A 183 9.00 8.57 7.97
C LEU A 183 7.68 9.17 8.51
N GLU A 184 7.20 10.29 7.97
CA GLU A 184 6.09 11.10 8.52
C GLU A 184 4.72 10.39 8.56
N PHE A 185 4.51 9.39 7.69
CA PHE A 185 3.28 8.58 7.67
C PHE A 185 3.47 7.17 8.25
N THR A 186 4.49 7.00 9.10
CA THR A 186 4.77 5.75 9.80
C THR A 186 3.75 5.50 10.91
N ASN A 187 3.20 4.30 10.96
CA ASN A 187 2.23 3.89 11.97
C ASN A 187 2.41 2.41 12.34
N ALA A 188 1.79 2.02 13.47
CA ALA A 188 1.50 0.60 13.70
C ALA A 188 0.24 0.21 12.91
N MET A 189 0.31 -0.90 12.17
CA MET A 189 -0.68 -1.30 11.17
C MET A 189 -0.96 -2.82 11.20
N PRO A 190 -2.02 -3.32 10.53
CA PRO A 190 -2.26 -4.75 10.40
C PRO A 190 -1.02 -5.52 9.94
N THR A 191 -0.76 -6.70 10.52
CA THR A 191 0.43 -7.52 10.21
C THR A 191 0.60 -7.75 8.71
N GLN A 192 -0.52 -7.92 7.98
CA GLN A 192 -0.51 -8.20 6.55
C GLN A 192 0.12 -7.12 5.68
N PHE A 193 0.12 -5.86 6.12
CA PHE A 193 0.81 -4.80 5.40
C PHE A 193 2.33 -4.90 5.50
N ALA A 194 2.85 -5.40 6.63
CA ALA A 194 4.28 -5.42 6.88
C ALA A 194 5.02 -6.56 6.15
N TYR A 195 4.30 -7.57 5.66
CA TYR A 195 4.89 -8.63 4.82
C TYR A 195 4.46 -8.54 3.36
N ASP A 196 3.67 -7.55 2.95
CA ASP A 196 3.31 -7.40 1.55
C ASP A 196 4.54 -7.09 0.68
N PRO A 197 4.58 -7.59 -0.58
CA PRO A 197 5.59 -7.21 -1.55
C PRO A 197 5.76 -5.69 -1.66
N PRO A 198 6.99 -5.15 -1.68
CA PRO A 198 7.21 -3.71 -1.83
C PRO A 198 6.67 -3.20 -3.17
N TRP A 199 5.62 -2.37 -3.15
CA TRP A 199 4.93 -1.92 -4.37
C TRP A 199 5.86 -1.20 -5.36
N TRP A 200 6.97 -0.64 -4.88
CA TRP A 200 7.93 0.16 -5.64
C TRP A 200 9.04 -0.64 -6.33
N LEU A 201 9.02 -1.98 -6.38
CA LEU A 201 10.10 -2.74 -7.08
C LEU A 201 10.26 -2.37 -8.57
N LEU A 202 9.26 -1.72 -9.16
CA LEU A 202 9.32 -1.09 -10.49
C LEU A 202 9.34 0.46 -10.41
N LEU A 203 9.84 1.01 -9.31
CA LEU A 203 9.85 2.43 -8.92
C LEU A 203 8.48 3.13 -8.84
N VAL A 204 7.46 2.59 -9.48
CA VAL A 204 6.08 3.05 -9.47
C VAL A 204 5.14 1.91 -9.08
N GLY A 205 3.99 2.27 -8.51
CA GLY A 205 2.95 1.33 -8.15
C GLY A 205 2.09 0.91 -9.36
N PRO A 206 1.27 -0.14 -9.17
CA PRO A 206 0.34 -0.63 -10.20
C PRO A 206 -0.72 0.41 -10.61
N ASP A 207 -1.12 1.28 -9.70
CA ASP A 207 -1.97 2.46 -9.92
C ASP A 207 -1.37 3.38 -11.00
N THR A 208 -0.19 3.93 -10.73
CA THR A 208 0.51 4.81 -11.68
C THR A 208 0.86 4.07 -12.98
N TRP A 209 1.12 2.77 -12.92
CA TRP A 209 1.37 1.96 -14.11
C TRP A 209 0.15 1.92 -15.04
N LEU A 210 -1.05 1.70 -14.49
CA LEU A 210 -2.31 1.72 -15.23
C LEU A 210 -2.64 3.11 -15.78
N GLU A 211 -2.42 4.18 -15.00
CA GLU A 211 -2.62 5.56 -15.45
C GLU A 211 -1.77 5.92 -16.66
N ARG A 212 -0.59 5.30 -16.78
CA ARG A 212 0.30 5.48 -17.93
C ARG A 212 -0.15 4.74 -19.19
N GLY A 213 -1.25 3.98 -19.12
CA GLY A 213 -1.85 3.26 -20.24
C GLY A 213 -1.32 1.84 -20.45
N TYR A 214 -0.52 1.31 -19.52
CA TYR A 214 -0.06 -0.07 -19.56
C TYR A 214 -1.08 -1.02 -18.94
N THR A 215 -0.95 -2.32 -19.23
CA THR A 215 -1.84 -3.34 -18.68
C THR A 215 -1.37 -3.83 -17.31
N MET A 216 -2.30 -4.40 -16.54
CA MET A 216 -1.98 -5.05 -15.27
C MET A 216 -1.14 -6.32 -15.50
N GLU A 217 -1.39 -7.02 -16.61
CA GLU A 217 -0.63 -8.18 -17.04
C GLU A 217 0.84 -7.82 -17.29
N ASP A 218 1.11 -6.70 -17.96
CA ASP A 218 2.46 -6.18 -18.16
C ASP A 218 3.14 -5.82 -16.85
N PHE A 219 2.40 -5.17 -15.92
CA PHE A 219 2.93 -4.86 -14.59
C PHE A 219 3.37 -6.13 -13.87
N VAL A 220 2.49 -7.13 -13.79
CA VAL A 220 2.77 -8.42 -13.13
C VAL A 220 3.96 -9.12 -13.78
N ALA A 221 4.04 -9.12 -15.11
CA ALA A 221 5.13 -9.74 -15.85
C ALA A 221 6.51 -9.11 -15.54
N GLN A 222 6.57 -7.77 -15.41
CA GLN A 222 7.81 -7.06 -15.08
C GLN A 222 8.14 -7.09 -13.58
N TYR A 223 7.11 -7.03 -12.74
CA TYR A 223 7.25 -7.00 -11.28
C TYR A 223 7.70 -8.35 -10.72
N THR A 224 7.17 -9.45 -11.25
CA THR A 224 7.40 -10.81 -10.71
C THR A 224 8.89 -11.20 -10.67
N PRO A 225 9.72 -10.98 -11.71
CA PRO A 225 11.17 -11.22 -11.63
C PRO A 225 11.86 -10.43 -10.52
N ARG A 226 11.50 -9.15 -10.36
CA ARG A 226 12.07 -8.29 -9.29
C ARG A 226 11.62 -8.73 -7.91
N LEU A 227 10.36 -9.16 -7.76
CA LEU A 227 9.89 -9.76 -6.52
C LEU A 227 10.64 -11.05 -6.19
N LYS A 228 10.90 -11.93 -7.16
CA LYS A 228 11.69 -13.16 -6.94
C LYS A 228 13.10 -12.82 -6.44
N GLN A 229 13.73 -11.81 -7.02
CA GLN A 229 15.06 -11.34 -6.60
C GLN A 229 15.04 -10.77 -5.18
N PHE A 230 14.03 -9.95 -4.83
CA PHE A 230 13.87 -9.42 -3.48
C PHE A 230 13.60 -10.53 -2.45
N LEU A 231 12.70 -11.47 -2.76
CA LEU A 231 12.43 -12.63 -1.91
C LEU A 231 13.68 -13.48 -1.67
N TYR A 232 14.51 -13.68 -2.70
CA TYR A 232 15.79 -14.37 -2.53
C TYR A 232 16.70 -13.66 -1.53
N ALA A 233 16.83 -12.32 -1.64
CA ALA A 233 17.60 -11.54 -0.68
C ALA A 233 17.04 -11.65 0.75
N LEU A 234 15.72 -11.56 0.91
CA LEU A 234 15.05 -11.72 2.21
C LEU A 234 15.26 -13.12 2.80
N GLU A 235 15.18 -14.18 1.99
CA GLU A 235 15.45 -15.55 2.42
C GLU A 235 16.89 -15.73 2.93
N GLN A 236 17.87 -15.08 2.30
CA GLN A 236 19.27 -15.11 2.77
C GLN A 236 19.41 -14.40 4.12
N ILE A 237 18.85 -13.21 4.26
CA ILE A 237 18.86 -12.45 5.52
C ILE A 237 18.19 -13.24 6.65
N GLU A 238 17.02 -13.82 6.40
CA GLU A 238 16.35 -14.68 7.36
C GLU A 238 17.20 -15.91 7.73
N ALA A 239 17.86 -16.54 6.75
CA ALA A 239 18.73 -17.69 7.00
C ALA A 239 19.98 -17.34 7.81
N GLU A 240 20.47 -16.10 7.73
CA GLU A 240 21.62 -15.62 8.50
C GLU A 240 21.23 -15.22 9.93
N LYS A 241 20.11 -14.51 10.08
CA LYS A 241 19.68 -13.96 11.38
C LYS A 241 18.81 -14.93 12.21
N CYS A 242 18.08 -15.83 11.58
CA CYS A 242 17.13 -16.74 12.26
C CYS A 242 17.66 -18.18 12.44
N ARG A 243 18.98 -18.42 12.34
CA ARG A 243 19.63 -19.75 12.42
C ARG A 243 19.22 -20.65 13.60
N LYS A 244 18.67 -20.10 14.68
CA LYS A 244 18.36 -20.82 15.94
C LYS A 244 16.87 -20.88 16.32
N LYS A 245 15.94 -20.35 15.51
CA LYS A 245 14.49 -20.35 15.83
C LYS A 245 13.70 -21.07 14.75
N SER A 246 13.54 -22.39 14.88
CA SER A 246 12.83 -23.25 13.90
C SER A 246 11.35 -22.91 13.74
N ASN A 247 10.73 -22.24 14.72
CA ASN A 247 9.30 -21.99 14.79
C ASN A 247 8.88 -20.55 14.45
N VAL A 248 9.81 -19.68 14.05
CA VAL A 248 9.46 -18.31 13.62
C VAL A 248 8.99 -18.35 12.18
N GLN A 249 7.77 -17.86 11.95
CA GLN A 249 7.20 -17.73 10.62
C GLN A 249 8.07 -16.79 9.78
N ARG A 250 8.53 -17.27 8.63
CA ARG A 250 9.36 -16.51 7.70
C ARG A 250 8.51 -15.49 6.95
N ILE A 251 8.92 -14.22 6.98
CA ILE A 251 8.30 -13.12 6.25
C ILE A 251 8.40 -13.38 4.75
N SER A 252 9.51 -13.94 4.26
CA SER A 252 9.65 -14.32 2.83
C SER A 252 8.53 -15.26 2.37
N LYS A 253 8.15 -16.24 3.21
CA LYS A 253 7.06 -17.16 2.94
C LYS A 253 5.71 -16.45 2.98
N LEU A 254 5.49 -15.58 3.97
CA LEU A 254 4.27 -14.77 4.07
C LEU A 254 4.09 -13.86 2.85
N MET A 255 5.13 -13.13 2.48
CA MET A 255 5.17 -12.24 1.31
C MET A 255 4.91 -12.98 0.00
N ARG A 256 5.54 -14.15 -0.18
CA ARG A 256 5.30 -15.00 -1.35
C ARG A 256 3.86 -15.46 -1.39
N ASN A 257 3.30 -15.89 -0.26
CA ASN A 257 1.92 -16.35 -0.17
C ASN A 257 0.93 -15.21 -0.42
N SER A 258 1.17 -14.00 0.11
CA SER A 258 0.29 -12.86 -0.09
C SER A 258 0.24 -12.41 -1.55
N TRP A 259 1.38 -12.48 -2.25
CA TRP A 259 1.44 -12.28 -3.69
C TRP A 259 0.65 -13.35 -4.47
N THR A 260 0.91 -14.64 -4.20
CA THR A 260 0.30 -15.73 -4.99
C THR A 260 -1.20 -15.92 -4.74
N SER A 261 -1.67 -15.62 -3.53
CA SER A 261 -3.09 -15.69 -3.18
C SER A 261 -3.87 -14.45 -3.63
N GLY A 262 -3.17 -13.35 -3.89
CA GLY A 262 -3.75 -12.06 -4.22
C GLY A 262 -4.15 -11.20 -3.01
N GLU A 263 -3.82 -11.63 -1.79
CA GLU A 263 -4.01 -10.85 -0.55
C GLU A 263 -3.33 -9.48 -0.65
N SER A 264 -2.13 -9.41 -1.23
CA SER A 264 -1.40 -8.15 -1.40
C SER A 264 -2.16 -7.13 -2.26
N TRP A 265 -2.97 -7.59 -3.22
CA TRP A 265 -3.82 -6.70 -4.02
C TRP A 265 -4.94 -6.09 -3.20
N PHE A 266 -5.56 -6.89 -2.33
CA PHE A 266 -6.59 -6.39 -1.41
C PHE A 266 -5.98 -5.35 -0.46
N ASN A 267 -4.81 -5.64 0.12
CA ASN A 267 -4.11 -4.74 1.02
C ASN A 267 -3.69 -3.43 0.34
N PHE A 268 -3.18 -3.51 -0.88
CA PHE A 268 -2.83 -2.35 -1.70
C PHE A 268 -4.06 -1.48 -1.97
N ALA A 269 -5.15 -2.08 -2.45
CA ALA A 269 -6.41 -1.37 -2.73
C ALA A 269 -7.06 -0.78 -1.47
N ALA A 270 -6.93 -1.43 -0.31
CA ALA A 270 -7.43 -0.91 0.97
C ALA A 270 -6.78 0.43 1.33
N ARG A 271 -5.52 0.62 0.94
CA ARG A 271 -4.73 1.81 1.25
C ARG A 271 -4.79 2.91 0.20
N LYS A 272 -5.40 2.68 -0.97
CA LYS A 272 -5.40 3.62 -2.11
C LYS A 272 -6.81 4.06 -2.49
N SER A 273 -7.33 5.11 -1.87
CA SER A 273 -8.74 5.53 -2.07
C SER A 273 -9.03 6.09 -3.46
N LEU A 274 -8.04 6.70 -4.12
CA LEU A 274 -8.17 7.21 -5.48
C LEU A 274 -8.24 6.07 -6.52
N ASP A 275 -7.49 4.99 -6.28
CA ASP A 275 -7.24 3.92 -7.27
C ASP A 275 -7.89 2.58 -6.94
N VAL A 276 -8.63 2.49 -5.82
CA VAL A 276 -9.32 1.26 -5.38
C VAL A 276 -10.15 0.63 -6.49
N ASP A 277 -10.83 1.44 -7.30
CA ASP A 277 -11.71 0.98 -8.38
C ASP A 277 -10.89 0.30 -9.51
N ALA A 278 -9.71 0.82 -9.83
CA ALA A 278 -8.84 0.28 -10.85
C ALA A 278 -8.30 -1.09 -10.42
N ILE A 279 -7.72 -1.16 -9.22
CA ILE A 279 -7.20 -2.40 -8.65
C ILE A 279 -8.31 -3.44 -8.45
N PHE A 280 -9.51 -3.00 -8.06
CA PHE A 280 -10.66 -3.90 -7.92
C PHE A 280 -10.95 -4.62 -9.23
N TYR A 281 -11.14 -3.90 -10.34
CA TYR A 281 -11.51 -4.54 -11.60
C TYR A 281 -10.36 -5.28 -12.29
N HIS A 282 -9.11 -4.86 -12.09
CA HIS A 282 -7.96 -5.54 -12.68
C HIS A 282 -7.52 -6.78 -11.90
N GLN A 283 -7.81 -6.87 -10.60
CA GLN A 283 -7.34 -7.98 -9.76
C GLN A 283 -8.46 -8.58 -8.91
N LEU A 284 -9.06 -7.81 -8.00
CA LEU A 284 -9.95 -8.34 -6.96
C LEU A 284 -11.24 -8.97 -7.52
N HIS A 285 -11.77 -8.41 -8.61
CA HIS A 285 -12.93 -8.92 -9.34
C HIS A 285 -12.71 -10.34 -9.85
N MET A 286 -11.50 -10.65 -10.33
CA MET A 286 -11.14 -12.00 -10.76
C MET A 286 -10.91 -12.91 -9.56
N ILE A 287 -10.16 -12.44 -8.56
CA ILE A 287 -9.77 -13.25 -7.39
C ILE A 287 -10.97 -13.65 -6.54
N TYR A 288 -11.85 -12.70 -6.21
CA TYR A 288 -12.94 -12.91 -5.24
C TYR A 288 -14.30 -13.17 -5.87
N TYR A 289 -14.49 -12.77 -7.13
CA TYR A 289 -15.78 -12.86 -7.82
C TYR A 289 -15.70 -13.61 -9.16
N GLY A 290 -14.55 -14.18 -9.52
CA GLY A 290 -14.40 -15.02 -10.71
C GLY A 290 -14.74 -14.31 -12.02
N GLY A 291 -14.55 -12.99 -12.09
CA GLY A 291 -14.89 -12.24 -13.29
C GLY A 291 -16.34 -11.77 -13.37
N LYS A 292 -17.14 -11.96 -12.31
CA LYS A 292 -18.59 -11.77 -12.33
C LYS A 292 -19.11 -10.71 -11.35
N ALA A 293 -18.25 -9.85 -10.80
CA ALA A 293 -18.73 -8.77 -9.95
C ALA A 293 -19.66 -7.84 -10.73
N ASN A 294 -20.90 -7.77 -10.26
CA ASN A 294 -21.98 -7.00 -10.88
C ASN A 294 -22.95 -6.51 -9.80
N VAL A 295 -23.99 -5.80 -10.23
CA VAL A 295 -25.02 -5.23 -9.36
C VAL A 295 -25.81 -6.29 -8.57
N ASP A 296 -25.89 -7.53 -9.07
CA ASP A 296 -26.68 -8.61 -8.45
C ASP A 296 -26.00 -9.18 -7.20
N LEU A 297 -24.71 -8.90 -7.01
CA LEU A 297 -23.95 -9.27 -5.81
C LEU A 297 -24.05 -8.21 -4.68
N LEU A 298 -24.69 -7.08 -4.96
CA LEU A 298 -24.96 -6.06 -3.94
C LEU A 298 -26.18 -6.46 -3.11
N ASP A 299 -26.14 -6.15 -1.82
CA ASP A 299 -27.29 -6.25 -0.92
C ASP A 299 -28.44 -5.37 -1.46
N ASP A 300 -29.69 -5.79 -1.24
CA ASP A 300 -30.88 -5.14 -1.84
C ASP A 300 -30.93 -3.63 -1.57
N LYS A 301 -30.69 -3.21 -0.32
CA LYS A 301 -30.66 -1.80 0.07
C LYS A 301 -29.58 -1.00 -0.67
N VAL A 302 -28.42 -1.61 -0.92
CA VAL A 302 -27.32 -0.97 -1.66
C VAL A 302 -27.69 -0.89 -3.14
N ARG A 303 -28.29 -1.95 -3.69
CA ARG A 303 -28.76 -1.99 -5.08
C ARG A 303 -29.79 -0.91 -5.38
N GLU A 304 -30.76 -0.71 -4.49
CA GLU A 304 -31.80 0.33 -4.60
C GLU A 304 -31.20 1.75 -4.67
N GLY A 305 -30.07 1.98 -3.99
CA GLY A 305 -29.39 3.27 -3.96
C GLY A 305 -28.63 3.63 -5.24
N LEU A 306 -28.32 2.66 -6.10
CA LEU A 306 -27.43 2.82 -7.26
C LEU A 306 -27.89 3.92 -8.23
N GLU A 307 -29.14 3.88 -8.66
CA GLU A 307 -29.64 4.82 -9.67
C GLU A 307 -29.77 6.25 -9.12
N SER A 308 -30.07 6.38 -7.82
CA SER A 308 -30.05 7.69 -7.16
C SER A 308 -28.62 8.25 -7.08
N PHE A 309 -27.64 7.40 -6.78
CA PHE A 309 -26.23 7.79 -6.78
C PHE A 309 -25.75 8.24 -8.16
N VAL A 310 -26.09 7.50 -9.22
CA VAL A 310 -25.72 7.85 -10.60
C VAL A 310 -26.31 9.19 -10.99
N ARG A 311 -27.60 9.42 -10.71
CA ARG A 311 -28.26 10.70 -10.99
C ARG A 311 -27.57 11.86 -10.27
N MET A 312 -27.30 11.71 -8.96
CA MET A 312 -26.58 12.70 -8.17
C MET A 312 -25.21 13.04 -8.78
N LYS A 313 -24.45 12.04 -9.25
CA LYS A 313 -23.14 12.27 -9.89
C LYS A 313 -23.25 13.02 -11.22
N MET A 314 -24.26 12.72 -12.02
CA MET A 314 -24.48 13.40 -13.29
C MET A 314 -24.90 14.86 -13.08
N GLU A 315 -25.72 15.15 -12.08
CA GLU A 315 -26.05 16.51 -11.66
C GLU A 315 -24.81 17.27 -11.16
N GLN A 316 -23.99 16.63 -10.31
CA GLN A 316 -22.75 17.23 -9.82
C GLN A 316 -21.74 17.58 -10.91
N LYS A 317 -21.70 16.79 -11.99
CA LYS A 317 -20.84 17.02 -13.17
C LYS A 317 -21.37 18.14 -14.06
N ALA A 318 -22.69 18.30 -14.15
CA ALA A 318 -23.32 19.33 -14.97
C ALA A 318 -23.24 20.74 -14.35
N ALA A 319 -23.01 20.83 -13.04
CA ALA A 319 -22.94 22.08 -12.25
C ALA A 319 -21.51 22.55 -11.99
#